data_AF-A0A382URF2-F1
#
_entry.id   AF-A0A382URF2-F1
#
_cell.length_a   1.000
_cell.length_b   1.000
_cell.length_c   1.000
_cell.angle_alpha   90.00
_cell.angle_beta   90.00
_cell.angle_gamma   90.00
#
_symmetry.space_group_name_H-M   'P 1'
#
loop_
_entity.id
_entity.type
_entity.pdbx_description
1 polymer ?
#
loop_
_entity_poly.entity_id
_entity_poly.type
_entity_poly.pdbx_seq_one_letter_code
_entity_poly.pdbx_strand_id
1 'polypeptide(L)'
;MEIDWSAIDKKWQKKWLENNDHEIDSNNKEKKFITVAYPYPNSPQHIGHGRTYTIADVHSRYLRMKGFNVLFPMGFHYTGTPILGMAKRVEANDAELIEGFKTLYKVPEDKIKEFVEPVKIADYFHEEIKSGMIEMGYSIDWRREFTTIDPAYQKFI
;
A
#
# COMPACT_ATOMS: atom_id res chain seq x y z
N MET A 1 -3.84 -26.60 23.46
CA MET A 1 -4.63 -25.35 23.38
C MET A 1 -4.27 -24.73 22.06
N GLU A 2 -5.23 -24.60 21.15
CA GLU A 2 -4.98 -24.04 19.81
C GLU A 2 -4.98 -22.51 19.90
N ILE A 3 -3.97 -21.88 19.31
CA ILE A 3 -3.83 -20.42 19.34
C ILE A 3 -4.60 -19.86 18.14
N ASP A 4 -5.59 -19.00 18.42
CA ASP A 4 -6.26 -18.21 17.38
C ASP A 4 -5.39 -16.99 17.02
N TRP A 5 -4.52 -17.17 16.03
CA TRP A 5 -3.66 -16.10 15.52
C TRP A 5 -4.46 -14.93 14.94
N SER A 6 -5.59 -15.21 14.27
CA SER A 6 -6.43 -14.18 13.66
C SER A 6 -7.05 -13.25 14.71
N ALA A 7 -7.47 -13.79 15.86
CA ALA A 7 -7.97 -12.99 16.97
C ALA A 7 -6.86 -12.11 17.59
N ILE A 8 -5.63 -12.63 17.68
CA ILE A 8 -4.47 -11.89 18.21
C ILE A 8 -4.08 -10.75 17.27
N ASP A 9 -3.99 -11.01 15.97
CA ASP A 9 -3.60 -10.02 14.96
C ASP A 9 -4.60 -8.87 14.92
N LYS A 10 -5.90 -9.18 14.83
CA LYS A 10 -6.99 -8.18 14.86
C LYS A 10 -6.97 -7.34 16.12
N LYS A 11 -6.71 -7.95 17.28
CA LYS A 11 -6.62 -7.24 18.56
C LYS A 11 -5.50 -6.18 18.53
N TRP A 12 -4.31 -6.53 18.04
CA TRP A 12 -3.17 -5.62 18.04
C TRP A 12 -3.26 -4.56 16.94
N GLN A 13 -3.67 -4.92 15.73
CA GLN A 13 -3.92 -3.96 14.66
C GLN A 13 -4.93 -2.89 15.09
N LYS A 14 -6.05 -3.31 15.70
CA LYS A 14 -7.05 -2.40 16.25
C LYS A 14 -6.44 -1.46 17.30
N LYS A 15 -5.67 -2.02 18.25
CA LYS A 15 -5.04 -1.23 19.31
C LYS A 15 -4.03 -0.21 18.76
N TRP A 16 -3.20 -0.60 17.79
CA TRP A 16 -2.23 0.30 17.15
C TRP A 16 -2.93 1.46 16.43
N LEU A 17 -4.04 1.17 15.75
CA LEU A 17 -4.85 2.17 15.06
C LEU A 17 -5.52 3.13 16.06
N GLU A 18 -6.20 2.62 17.09
CA GLU A 18 -6.90 3.44 18.09
C GLU A 18 -5.95 4.36 18.87
N ASN A 19 -4.71 3.92 19.08
CA ASN A 19 -3.68 4.68 19.79
C ASN A 19 -2.83 5.58 18.90
N ASN A 20 -3.00 5.51 17.57
CA ASN A 20 -2.10 6.16 16.61
C ASN A 20 -0.62 5.79 16.83
N ASP A 21 -0.33 4.53 17.17
CA ASP A 21 1.01 4.08 17.60
C ASP A 21 2.10 4.23 16.52
N HIS A 22 1.70 4.45 15.26
CA HIS A 22 2.58 4.60 14.11
C HIS A 22 2.63 6.03 13.57
N GLU A 23 1.85 6.93 14.18
CA GLU A 23 1.84 8.35 13.87
C GLU A 23 2.95 9.07 14.63
N ILE A 24 3.91 9.63 13.88
CA ILE A 24 5.15 10.15 14.46
C ILE A 24 5.28 11.64 14.19
N ASP A 25 5.35 12.40 15.28
CA ASP A 25 5.63 13.82 15.27
C ASP A 25 7.06 14.10 15.74
N SER A 26 7.56 15.31 15.46
CA SER A 26 8.88 15.72 15.90
C SER A 26 8.96 15.76 17.43
N ASN A 27 10.03 15.19 18.00
CA ASN A 27 10.32 15.24 19.43
C ASN A 27 11.84 15.29 19.66
N ASN A 28 12.27 15.22 20.92
CA ASN A 28 13.68 15.36 21.33
C ASN A 28 14.53 14.10 21.11
N LYS A 29 13.96 12.97 20.67
CA LYS A 29 14.72 11.73 20.41
C LYS A 29 15.45 11.86 19.06
N GLU A 30 16.55 11.11 18.90
CA GLU A 30 17.27 11.08 17.63
C GLU A 30 16.36 10.53 16.51
N LYS A 31 16.29 11.27 15.39
CA LYS A 31 15.42 10.94 14.25
C LYS A 31 15.99 9.81 13.38
N LYS A 32 15.12 8.92 12.92
CA LYS A 32 15.41 7.99 11.82
C LYS A 32 14.27 8.06 10.82
N PHE A 33 14.62 8.21 9.54
CA PHE A 33 13.64 8.25 8.46
C PHE A 33 13.87 7.02 7.58
N ILE A 34 12.90 6.13 7.54
CA ILE A 34 12.96 4.88 6.80
C ILE A 34 11.98 4.96 5.64
N THR A 35 12.45 4.60 4.45
CA THR A 35 11.64 4.55 3.24
C THR A 35 11.90 3.24 2.51
N VAL A 36 10.90 2.84 1.74
CA VAL A 36 10.96 1.75 0.77
C VAL A 36 10.30 2.28 -0.49
N ALA A 37 10.73 1.81 -1.67
CA ALA A 37 10.14 2.26 -2.92
C ALA A 37 8.62 2.00 -2.90
N TYR A 38 7.83 3.05 -3.07
CA TYR A 38 6.38 2.97 -3.17
C TYR A 38 5.90 2.06 -4.33
N PRO A 39 4.82 1.29 -4.14
CA PRO A 39 4.30 0.37 -5.15
C PRO A 39 3.69 1.11 -6.34
N TYR A 40 3.76 0.47 -7.51
CA TYR A 40 2.98 0.85 -8.69
C TYR A 40 1.64 0.09 -8.67
N PRO A 41 0.47 0.74 -8.56
CA PRO A 41 -0.81 0.08 -8.28
C PRO A 41 -1.50 -0.36 -9.58
N ASN A 42 -0.95 -1.36 -10.28
CA ASN A 42 -1.58 -1.94 -11.46
C ASN A 42 -1.97 -3.42 -11.29
N SER A 43 -1.62 -4.01 -10.14
CA SER A 43 -1.98 -5.37 -9.74
C SER A 43 -1.77 -5.54 -8.23
N PRO A 44 -2.30 -6.61 -7.61
CA PRO A 44 -2.04 -6.91 -6.20
C PRO A 44 -0.55 -7.18 -5.90
N GLN A 45 -0.15 -7.04 -4.65
CA GLN A 45 1.22 -7.38 -4.23
C GLN A 45 1.41 -8.92 -4.14
N HIS A 46 2.44 -9.44 -4.81
CA HIS A 46 2.94 -10.81 -4.57
C HIS A 46 3.95 -10.90 -3.41
N ILE A 47 4.31 -12.12 -2.97
CA ILE A 47 5.21 -12.37 -1.82
C ILE A 47 6.59 -11.69 -1.89
N GLY A 48 7.13 -11.48 -3.11
CA GLY A 48 8.36 -10.72 -3.30
C GLY A 48 8.28 -9.27 -2.79
N HIS A 49 7.12 -8.62 -2.96
CA HIS A 49 6.86 -7.31 -2.37
C HIS A 49 6.71 -7.41 -0.86
N GLY A 50 6.04 -8.47 -0.37
CA GLY A 50 5.94 -8.78 1.06
C GLY A 50 7.30 -8.80 1.75
N ARG A 51 8.32 -9.46 1.16
CA ARG A 51 9.70 -9.39 1.66
C ARG A 51 10.22 -7.96 1.74
N THR A 52 10.06 -7.19 0.66
CA THR A 52 10.62 -5.84 0.51
C THR A 52 10.07 -4.90 1.58
N TYR A 53 8.75 -4.86 1.78
CA TYR A 53 8.13 -4.00 2.78
C TYR A 53 8.33 -4.49 4.21
N THR A 54 8.33 -5.81 4.44
CA THR A 54 8.58 -6.38 5.76
C THR A 54 9.98 -6.02 6.28
N ILE A 55 11.01 -5.99 5.42
CA ILE A 55 12.36 -5.59 5.84
C ILE A 55 12.38 -4.13 6.35
N ALA A 56 11.69 -3.23 5.65
CA ALA A 56 11.58 -1.83 6.07
C ALA A 56 10.82 -1.69 7.40
N ASP A 57 9.74 -2.45 7.57
CA ASP A 57 8.95 -2.47 8.82
C ASP A 57 9.76 -3.02 10.01
N VAL A 58 10.40 -4.18 9.84
CA VAL A 58 11.23 -4.81 10.88
C VAL A 58 12.34 -3.87 11.33
N HIS A 59 13.01 -3.20 10.39
CA HIS A 59 14.05 -2.24 10.72
C HIS A 59 13.48 -1.00 11.44
N SER A 60 12.31 -0.51 11.01
CA SER A 60 11.62 0.59 11.68
C SER A 60 11.24 0.26 13.12
N ARG A 61 10.68 -0.93 13.36
CA ARG A 61 10.34 -1.43 14.70
C ARG A 61 11.58 -1.63 15.57
N TYR A 62 12.65 -2.20 15.02
CA TYR A 62 13.93 -2.34 15.71
C TYR A 62 14.47 -1.00 16.19
N LEU A 63 14.46 0.03 15.33
CA LEU A 63 14.92 1.37 15.70
C LEU A 63 14.00 2.03 16.73
N ARG A 64 12.67 1.84 16.66
CA ARG A 64 11.76 2.33 17.71
C ARG A 64 12.08 1.69 19.08
N MET A 65 12.34 0.38 19.11
CA MET A 65 12.75 -0.33 20.34
C MET A 65 14.11 0.13 20.86
N LYS A 66 14.99 0.63 20.00
CA LYS A 66 16.27 1.28 20.38
C LYS A 66 16.11 2.72 20.89
N GLY A 67 14.88 3.27 20.89
CA GLY A 67 14.59 4.60 21.43
C GLY A 67 14.63 5.74 20.42
N PHE A 68 14.77 5.45 19.11
CA PHE A 68 14.75 6.48 18.06
C PHE A 68 13.33 7.01 17.77
N ASN A 69 13.24 8.24 17.27
CA ASN A 69 12.01 8.78 16.67
C ASN A 69 11.96 8.35 15.19
N VAL A 70 11.27 7.24 14.91
CA VAL A 70 11.29 6.61 13.57
C VAL A 70 10.07 6.97 12.76
N LEU A 71 10.25 7.73 11.67
CA LEU A 71 9.20 7.95 10.67
C LEU A 71 9.33 6.90 9.56
N PHE A 72 8.23 6.19 9.29
CA PHE A 72 8.09 5.26 8.15
C PHE A 72 6.76 5.55 7.44
N PRO A 73 6.75 6.35 6.37
CA PRO A 73 5.55 6.65 5.60
C PRO A 73 5.45 5.72 4.37
N MET A 74 4.32 5.80 3.67
CA MET A 74 4.11 5.15 2.38
C MET A 74 3.46 6.13 1.42
N GLY A 75 3.76 5.98 0.12
CA GLY A 75 3.04 6.64 -0.96
C GLY A 75 2.74 5.63 -2.05
N PHE A 76 2.16 6.07 -3.16
CA PHE A 76 1.81 5.22 -4.30
C PHE A 76 2.26 5.84 -5.62
N HIS A 77 2.91 5.02 -6.45
CA HIS A 77 3.52 5.45 -7.70
C HIS A 77 2.51 5.31 -8.84
N TYR A 78 1.81 6.40 -9.18
CA TYR A 78 0.80 6.41 -10.24
C TYR A 78 1.39 6.76 -11.62
N THR A 79 2.54 7.45 -11.64
CA THR A 79 3.19 7.90 -12.88
C THR A 79 3.76 6.72 -13.66
N GLY A 80 3.35 6.58 -14.91
CA GLY A 80 3.82 5.53 -15.81
C GLY A 80 2.79 5.17 -16.88
N THR A 81 3.24 4.48 -17.93
CA THR A 81 2.38 4.03 -19.03
C THR A 81 1.72 2.65 -18.87
N PRO A 82 2.16 1.71 -17.99
CA PRO A 82 1.53 0.40 -17.93
C PRO A 82 0.03 0.42 -17.57
N ILE A 83 -0.39 1.25 -16.61
CA ILE A 83 -1.81 1.44 -16.25
C ILE A 83 -2.61 1.98 -17.45
N LEU A 84 -2.06 2.96 -18.18
CA LEU A 84 -2.69 3.47 -19.40
C LEU A 84 -2.83 2.35 -20.46
N GLY A 85 -1.80 1.52 -20.63
CA GLY A 85 -1.84 0.37 -21.53
C GLY A 85 -2.91 -0.66 -21.14
N MET A 86 -3.05 -0.97 -19.84
CA MET A 86 -4.10 -1.84 -19.34
C MET A 86 -5.49 -1.25 -19.62
N ALA A 87 -5.69 0.04 -19.37
CA ALA A 87 -6.96 0.71 -19.64
C ALA A 87 -7.35 0.64 -21.12
N LYS A 88 -6.38 0.82 -22.03
CA LYS A 88 -6.60 0.66 -23.48
C LYS A 88 -6.95 -0.77 -23.89
N ARG A 89 -6.38 -1.78 -23.23
CA ARG A 89 -6.75 -3.19 -23.47
C ARG A 89 -8.17 -3.50 -22.97
N VAL A 90 -8.58 -2.93 -21.83
CA VAL A 90 -9.96 -3.04 -21.34
C VAL A 90 -10.94 -2.37 -22.31
N GLU A 91 -10.63 -1.16 -22.78
CA GLU A 91 -11.42 -0.43 -23.79
C GLU A 91 -11.57 -1.24 -25.10
N ALA A 92 -10.52 -1.97 -25.49
CA ALA A 92 -10.53 -2.86 -26.65
C ALA A 92 -11.23 -4.22 -26.43
N ASN A 93 -11.82 -4.46 -25.25
CA ASN A 93 -12.41 -5.74 -24.85
C ASN A 93 -11.44 -6.94 -24.96
N ASP A 94 -10.19 -6.74 -24.54
CA ASP A 94 -9.19 -7.82 -24.46
C ASP A 94 -9.63 -8.91 -23.49
N ALA A 95 -10.03 -10.06 -24.02
CA ALA A 95 -10.59 -11.18 -23.26
C ALA A 95 -9.58 -11.77 -22.26
N GLU A 96 -8.29 -11.86 -22.63
CA GLU A 96 -7.25 -12.44 -21.77
C GLU A 96 -7.04 -11.55 -20.53
N LEU A 97 -6.95 -10.23 -20.74
CA LEU A 97 -6.77 -9.30 -19.62
C LEU A 97 -7.99 -9.27 -18.71
N ILE A 98 -9.20 -9.20 -19.28
CA ILE A 98 -10.46 -9.17 -18.52
C ILE A 98 -10.64 -10.47 -17.74
N GLU A 99 -10.35 -11.63 -18.33
CA GLU A 99 -10.36 -12.91 -17.63
C GLU A 99 -9.31 -12.94 -16.52
N GLY A 100 -8.11 -12.42 -16.76
CA GLY A 100 -7.07 -12.27 -15.74
C GLY A 100 -7.52 -11.44 -14.54
N PHE A 101 -8.19 -10.30 -14.77
CA PHE A 101 -8.76 -9.50 -13.68
C PHE A 101 -9.76 -10.30 -12.83
N LYS A 102 -10.65 -11.08 -13.47
CA LYS A 102 -11.67 -11.88 -12.77
C LYS A 102 -11.07 -13.09 -12.04
N THR A 103 -10.14 -13.79 -12.68
CA THR A 103 -9.68 -15.10 -12.24
C THR A 103 -8.45 -15.04 -11.37
N LEU A 104 -7.44 -14.24 -11.75
CA LEU A 104 -6.17 -14.14 -11.04
C LEU A 104 -6.26 -13.10 -9.92
N TYR A 105 -6.75 -11.90 -10.25
CA TYR A 105 -6.80 -10.77 -9.31
C TYR A 105 -8.13 -10.66 -8.55
N LYS A 106 -9.13 -11.49 -8.92
CA LYS A 106 -10.46 -11.53 -8.28
C LYS A 106 -11.15 -10.17 -8.23
N VAL A 107 -10.95 -9.33 -9.24
CA VAL A 107 -11.60 -8.03 -9.34
C VAL A 107 -13.09 -8.22 -9.64
N PRO A 108 -14.00 -7.57 -8.89
CA PRO A 108 -15.43 -7.58 -9.18
C PRO A 108 -15.75 -7.08 -10.59
N GLU A 109 -16.70 -7.72 -11.28
CA GLU A 109 -17.00 -7.39 -12.69
C GLU A 109 -17.51 -5.97 -12.88
N ASP A 110 -18.21 -5.41 -11.89
CA ASP A 110 -18.65 -4.02 -11.88
C ASP A 110 -17.47 -3.05 -11.88
N LYS A 111 -16.39 -3.37 -11.16
CA LYS A 111 -15.16 -2.56 -11.11
C LYS A 111 -14.37 -2.64 -12.41
N ILE A 112 -14.30 -3.82 -13.03
CA ILE A 112 -13.59 -4.00 -14.32
C ILE A 112 -14.18 -3.09 -15.40
N LYS A 113 -15.49 -2.81 -15.39
CA LYS A 113 -16.13 -1.89 -16.34
C LYS A 113 -15.60 -0.45 -16.22
N GLU A 114 -15.15 -0.04 -15.04
CA GLU A 114 -14.56 1.28 -14.80
C GLU A 114 -13.10 1.35 -15.28
N PHE A 115 -12.43 0.21 -15.53
CA PHE A 115 -11.00 0.16 -15.84
C PHE A 115 -10.63 0.68 -17.24
N VAL A 116 -11.59 1.17 -18.02
CA VAL A 116 -11.31 2.00 -19.21
C VAL A 116 -10.68 3.34 -18.84
N GLU A 117 -10.87 3.80 -17.60
CA GLU A 117 -10.21 4.98 -17.04
C GLU A 117 -8.94 4.54 -16.26
N PRO A 118 -7.73 4.99 -16.67
CA PRO A 118 -6.47 4.59 -16.02
C PRO A 118 -6.45 4.80 -14.51
N VAL A 119 -6.99 5.93 -14.05
CA VAL A 119 -7.03 6.27 -12.61
C VAL A 119 -7.88 5.27 -11.82
N LYS A 120 -8.92 4.68 -12.42
CA LYS A 120 -9.77 3.68 -11.74
C LYS A 120 -9.05 2.37 -11.47
N ILE A 121 -8.14 1.95 -12.37
CA ILE A 121 -7.23 0.83 -12.13
C ILE A 121 -6.31 1.16 -10.96
N ALA A 122 -5.68 2.33 -11.01
CA ALA A 122 -4.72 2.78 -10.01
C ALA A 122 -5.35 2.85 -8.63
N ASP A 123 -6.53 3.46 -8.50
CA ASP A 123 -7.25 3.62 -7.24
C ASP A 123 -7.69 2.27 -6.67
N TYR A 124 -8.18 1.36 -7.52
CA TYR A 124 -8.61 0.03 -7.08
C TYR A 124 -7.44 -0.74 -6.46
N PHE A 125 -6.30 -0.81 -7.17
CA PHE A 125 -5.15 -1.56 -6.66
C PHE A 125 -4.42 -0.81 -5.56
N HIS A 126 -4.46 0.53 -5.52
CA HIS A 126 -3.97 1.29 -4.37
C HIS A 126 -4.69 0.82 -3.11
N GLU A 127 -6.03 0.84 -3.09
CA GLU A 127 -6.81 0.43 -1.91
C GLU A 127 -6.59 -1.05 -1.54
N GLU A 128 -6.47 -1.94 -2.52
CA GLU A 128 -6.12 -3.35 -2.29
C GLU A 128 -4.75 -3.48 -1.60
N ILE A 129 -3.73 -2.83 -2.16
CA ILE A 129 -2.36 -2.89 -1.64
C ILE A 129 -2.29 -2.27 -0.24
N LYS A 130 -2.96 -1.13 -0.02
CA LYS A 130 -3.03 -0.45 1.27
C LYS A 130 -3.70 -1.33 2.31
N SER A 131 -4.86 -1.92 1.98
CA SER A 131 -5.55 -2.87 2.86
C SER A 131 -4.63 -4.05 3.21
N GLY A 132 -3.92 -4.61 2.23
CA GLY A 132 -2.94 -5.66 2.47
C GLY A 132 -1.78 -5.23 3.38
N MET A 133 -1.25 -4.01 3.22
CA MET A 133 -0.20 -3.48 4.12
C MET A 133 -0.70 -3.26 5.56
N ILE A 134 -1.96 -2.84 5.73
CA ILE A 134 -2.61 -2.71 7.05
C ILE A 134 -2.82 -4.09 7.68
N GLU A 135 -3.31 -5.06 6.91
CA GLU A 135 -3.51 -6.45 7.36
C GLU A 135 -2.18 -7.15 7.69
N MET A 136 -1.10 -6.84 6.98
CA MET A 136 0.24 -7.28 7.33
C MET A 136 0.79 -6.60 8.60
N GLY A 137 0.10 -5.57 9.12
CA GLY A 137 0.48 -4.87 10.33
C GLY A 137 1.72 -3.99 10.16
N TYR A 138 1.98 -3.46 8.96
CA TYR A 138 3.12 -2.56 8.78
C TYR A 138 2.92 -1.25 9.55
N SER A 139 4.00 -0.81 10.18
CA SER A 139 4.03 0.33 11.09
C SER A 139 4.18 1.68 10.39
N ILE A 140 3.31 1.89 9.40
CA ILE A 140 3.28 3.02 8.49
C ILE A 140 2.49 4.19 9.11
N ASP A 141 3.02 5.42 8.96
CA ASP A 141 2.28 6.65 9.23
C ASP A 141 1.42 7.04 8.02
N TRP A 142 0.18 6.55 7.99
CA TRP A 142 -0.75 6.75 6.87
C TRP A 142 -1.23 8.19 6.69
N ARG A 143 -0.99 9.11 7.65
CA ARG A 143 -1.32 10.54 7.50
C ARG A 143 -0.49 11.23 6.43
N ARG A 144 0.63 10.61 6.05
CA ARG A 144 1.60 11.11 5.06
C ARG A 144 1.51 10.36 3.73
N GLU A 145 0.41 9.64 3.52
CA GLU A 145 0.09 9.04 2.24
C GLU A 145 -0.09 10.09 1.14
N PHE A 146 0.45 9.81 -0.03
CA PHE A 146 0.29 10.63 -1.22
C PHE A 146 0.40 9.75 -2.47
N THR A 147 -0.12 10.23 -3.59
CA THR A 147 0.12 9.66 -4.91
C THR A 147 1.02 10.57 -5.74
N THR A 148 1.74 10.00 -6.70
CA THR A 148 2.60 10.80 -7.59
C THR A 148 1.83 11.68 -8.58
N ILE A 149 0.49 11.63 -8.58
CA ILE A 149 -0.37 12.51 -9.38
C ILE A 149 -1.06 13.59 -8.52
N ASP A 150 -0.83 13.64 -7.21
CA ASP A 150 -1.40 14.66 -6.33
C ASP A 150 -0.93 16.06 -6.74
N PRO A 151 -1.80 17.08 -6.75
CA PRO A 151 -1.41 18.45 -7.15
C PRO A 151 -0.26 19.03 -6.32
N ALA A 152 -0.17 18.66 -5.04
CA ALA A 152 0.94 19.08 -4.18
C ALA A 152 2.26 18.41 -4.57
N TYR A 153 2.23 17.12 -4.93
CA TYR A 153 3.40 16.38 -5.39
C TYR A 153 3.87 16.86 -6.76
N GLN A 154 2.94 17.20 -7.66
CA GLN A 154 3.26 17.77 -8.97
C GLN A 154 4.02 19.10 -8.88
N LYS A 155 3.75 19.93 -7.86
CA LYS A 155 4.49 21.17 -7.62
C LYS A 155 5.87 20.95 -7.01
N PHE A 156 6.11 19.79 -6.42
CA PHE A 156 7.37 19.43 -5.79
C PHE A 156 8.41 18.93 -6.80
N ILE A 157 7.97 18.23 -7.85
CA ILE A 157 8.81 17.79 -8.98
C ILE A 157 9.18 18.96 -9.88
#